data_AF-X1T2D9-F1
#
_entry.id   AF-X1T2D9-F1
#
_cell.length_a   1.000
_cell.length_b   1.000
_cell.length_c   1.000
_cell.angle_alpha   90.00
_cell.angle_beta   90.00
_cell.angle_gamma   90.00
#
_symmetry.space_group_name_H-M   'P 1'
#
loop_
_entity.id
_entity.type
_entity.pdbx_description
1 polymer ?
#
loop_
_entity_poly.entity_id
_entity_poly.type
_entity_poly.pdbx_seq_one_letter_code
_entity_poly.pdbx_strand_id
1 'polypeptide(L)'
;MSGGLLNEGFLDLMDAFKRERGLVRFHIDSYNDFITRRIPKIVKGIKEIKPDVPELGDFKIKLGDFKIGKKNWGPWAKEADGSERKILPMEARIRNLTYSTPMFIEMSTVMGGIESEGLWVNFGDLPLMLRSRVCPLSTMSRAELVESGEDPDDPGGYFIVNGTERVLVLVEEIATNRPIVTKVSTGNVTEIVRIHSEKDGYIQRHIIERKKNGIITISFANVKKMPITILLKALGLERDKDIVTLVSHYPEVQEEFYINLYGVDISKKNEGLDAIGKHIKIPQEQYRMERAVRLVDRYLLPHIGQDPTNRLEKGIFLAKAVGRLIRCHLGKIEEDDLD
;
A
#
# COMPACT_ATOMS: atom_id res chain seq x y z
N MET A 1 -48.73 -11.34 15.67
CA MET A 1 -47.91 -11.19 16.89
C MET A 1 -46.54 -11.87 16.71
N SER A 2 -45.74 -11.45 15.72
CA SER A 2 -44.42 -12.05 15.45
C SER A 2 -43.31 -11.02 15.23
N GLY A 3 -43.58 -9.72 15.43
CA GLY A 3 -42.61 -8.64 15.26
C GLY A 3 -41.89 -8.17 16.54
N GLY A 4 -42.25 -8.69 17.71
CA GLY A 4 -41.68 -8.25 19.00
C GLY A 4 -40.35 -8.93 19.35
N LEU A 5 -40.26 -10.25 19.15
CA LEU A 5 -39.10 -11.07 19.55
C LEU A 5 -37.84 -10.81 18.70
N LEU A 6 -37.99 -10.45 17.43
CA LEU A 6 -36.86 -10.06 16.56
C LEU A 6 -36.25 -8.71 16.97
N ASN A 7 -37.02 -7.86 17.67
CA ASN A 7 -36.59 -6.52 18.03
C ASN A 7 -35.84 -6.50 19.36
N GLU A 8 -36.30 -7.24 20.37
CA GLU A 8 -35.61 -7.33 21.67
C GLU A 8 -34.25 -8.04 21.55
N GLY A 9 -34.20 -9.20 20.89
CA GLY A 9 -32.93 -9.93 20.70
C GLY A 9 -31.91 -9.15 19.85
N PHE A 10 -32.37 -8.33 18.90
CA PHE A 10 -31.49 -7.45 18.13
C PHE A 10 -30.92 -6.32 18.98
N LEU A 11 -31.72 -5.70 19.85
CA LEU A 11 -31.26 -4.65 20.77
C LEU A 11 -30.23 -5.20 21.76
N ASP A 12 -30.46 -6.38 22.33
CA ASP A 12 -29.51 -7.04 23.23
C ASP A 12 -28.17 -7.32 22.53
N LEU A 13 -28.22 -7.79 21.28
CA LEU A 13 -27.01 -8.00 20.47
C LEU A 13 -26.30 -6.69 20.15
N MET A 14 -27.04 -5.63 19.84
CA MET A 14 -26.47 -4.32 19.55
C MET A 14 -25.80 -3.72 20.80
N ASP A 15 -26.41 -3.86 21.98
CA ASP A 15 -25.84 -3.36 23.22
C ASP A 15 -24.64 -4.20 23.68
N ALA A 16 -24.68 -5.52 23.48
CA ALA A 16 -23.51 -6.37 23.62
C ALA A 16 -22.38 -5.94 22.67
N PHE A 17 -22.68 -5.68 21.40
CA PHE A 17 -21.73 -5.19 20.41
C PHE A 17 -21.13 -3.84 20.80
N LYS A 18 -21.95 -2.85 21.21
CA LYS A 18 -21.46 -1.55 21.67
C LYS A 18 -20.53 -1.69 22.88
N ARG A 19 -20.86 -2.57 23.82
CA ARG A 19 -20.07 -2.77 25.03
C ARG A 19 -18.75 -3.51 24.78
N GLU A 20 -18.74 -4.48 23.87
CA GLU A 20 -17.54 -5.27 23.57
C GLU A 20 -16.65 -4.64 22.49
N ARG A 21 -17.26 -4.14 21.41
CA ARG A 21 -16.57 -3.60 20.24
C ARG A 21 -16.50 -2.08 20.26
N GLY A 22 -17.45 -1.37 20.87
CA GLY A 22 -17.47 0.09 20.83
C GLY A 22 -17.71 0.63 19.41
N LEU A 23 -17.90 1.95 19.32
CA LEU A 23 -18.20 2.63 18.05
C LEU A 23 -16.94 3.15 17.34
N VAL A 24 -15.83 3.37 18.05
CA VAL A 24 -14.60 4.00 17.51
C VAL A 24 -13.43 3.02 17.35
N ARG A 25 -13.67 1.74 17.66
CA ARG A 25 -12.61 0.74 17.77
C ARG A 25 -11.86 0.49 16.46
N PHE A 26 -12.47 0.75 15.32
CA PHE A 26 -11.79 0.64 14.03
C PHE A 26 -10.57 1.58 13.93
N HIS A 27 -10.64 2.80 14.47
CA HIS A 27 -9.48 3.70 14.53
C HIS A 27 -8.40 3.17 15.47
N ILE A 28 -8.82 2.73 16.66
CA ILE A 28 -7.93 2.24 17.71
C ILE A 28 -7.20 0.97 17.26
N ASP A 29 -7.92 0.00 16.71
CA ASP A 29 -7.37 -1.27 16.24
C ASP A 29 -6.41 -1.05 15.05
N SER A 30 -6.75 -0.16 14.13
CA SER A 30 -5.88 0.23 13.00
C SER A 30 -4.59 0.92 13.48
N TYR A 31 -4.71 1.85 14.43
CA TYR A 31 -3.56 2.53 15.03
C TYR A 31 -2.67 1.57 15.85
N ASN A 32 -3.29 0.64 16.57
CA ASN A 32 -2.57 -0.42 17.29
C ASN A 32 -1.82 -1.33 16.31
N ASP A 33 -2.43 -1.75 15.20
CA ASP A 33 -1.73 -2.47 14.13
C ASP A 33 -0.52 -1.67 13.61
N PHE A 34 -0.75 -0.38 13.31
CA PHE A 34 0.27 0.51 12.77
C PHE A 34 1.53 0.54 13.64
N ILE A 35 1.39 0.82 14.94
CA ILE A 35 2.54 0.88 15.85
C ILE A 35 3.22 -0.47 16.01
N THR A 36 2.42 -1.53 16.14
CA THR A 36 2.91 -2.78 16.76
C THR A 36 3.36 -3.81 15.75
N ARG A 37 2.86 -3.71 14.51
CA ARG A 37 3.25 -4.59 13.40
C ARG A 37 3.82 -3.81 12.22
N ARG A 38 3.18 -2.71 11.79
CA ARG A 38 3.56 -2.03 10.54
C ARG A 38 4.88 -1.26 10.65
N ILE A 39 5.07 -0.43 11.67
CA ILE A 39 6.35 0.29 11.87
C ILE A 39 7.54 -0.70 12.00
N PRO A 40 7.48 -1.76 12.85
CA PRO A 40 8.54 -2.76 12.89
C PRO A 40 8.80 -3.44 11.54
N LYS A 41 7.76 -3.71 10.75
CA LYS A 41 7.89 -4.30 9.41
C LYS A 41 8.62 -3.36 8.45
N ILE A 42 8.31 -2.06 8.49
CA ILE A 42 8.99 -1.04 7.68
C ILE A 42 10.47 -0.95 8.06
N VAL A 43 10.78 -0.88 9.36
CA VAL A 43 12.15 -0.83 9.88
C VAL A 43 12.96 -2.05 9.40
N LYS A 44 12.40 -3.26 9.53
CA LYS A 44 13.00 -4.51 9.04
C LYS A 44 13.15 -4.57 7.51
N GLY A 45 12.32 -3.81 6.77
CA GLY A 45 12.40 -3.71 5.31
C GLY A 45 13.61 -2.88 4.85
N ILE A 46 13.95 -1.81 5.57
CA ILE A 46 15.08 -0.92 5.23
C ILE A 46 16.42 -1.61 5.48
N LYS A 47 16.56 -2.32 6.61
CA LYS A 47 17.77 -3.06 7.07
C LYS A 47 19.02 -2.22 7.29
N GLU A 48 19.56 -1.61 6.25
CA GLU A 48 20.82 -0.88 6.25
C GLU A 48 20.67 0.46 5.56
N ILE A 49 21.20 1.52 6.19
CA ILE A 49 21.32 2.85 5.61
C ILE A 49 22.80 3.06 5.26
N LYS A 50 23.07 3.42 4.00
CA LYS A 50 24.41 3.81 3.55
C LYS A 50 24.47 5.33 3.44
N PRO A 51 25.23 6.03 4.29
CA PRO A 51 25.45 7.45 4.13
C PRO A 51 26.23 7.73 2.84
N ASP A 52 25.87 8.80 2.14
CA ASP A 52 26.57 9.24 0.93
C ASP A 52 27.77 10.12 1.31
N VAL A 53 28.75 9.53 1.98
CA VAL A 53 29.95 10.23 2.47
C VAL A 53 31.19 9.47 1.98
N PRO A 54 31.85 9.95 0.90
CA PRO A 54 32.99 9.27 0.28
C PRO A 54 34.17 9.00 1.24
N GLU A 55 34.36 9.87 2.24
CA GLU A 55 35.44 9.80 3.22
C GLU A 55 35.28 8.64 4.22
N LEU A 56 34.05 8.17 4.44
CA LEU A 56 33.73 7.12 5.41
C LEU A 56 33.87 5.70 4.83
N GLY A 57 34.22 5.56 3.55
CA GLY A 57 34.37 4.26 2.89
C GLY A 57 33.10 3.41 2.97
N ASP A 58 33.25 2.15 3.38
CA ASP A 58 32.16 1.16 3.51
C ASP A 58 31.34 1.29 4.82
N PHE A 59 31.11 2.51 5.27
CA PHE A 59 30.32 2.78 6.48
C PHE A 59 28.83 2.50 6.24
N LYS A 60 28.21 1.72 7.12
CA LYS A 60 26.77 1.44 7.09
C LYS A 60 26.16 1.58 8.48
N ILE A 61 24.92 2.03 8.53
CA ILE A 61 24.09 2.01 9.74
C ILE A 61 23.11 0.86 9.59
N LYS A 62 23.21 -0.13 10.46
CA LYS A 62 22.27 -1.24 10.52
C LYS A 62 21.17 -0.92 11.51
N LEU A 63 19.94 -1.16 11.07
CA LEU A 63 18.73 -0.93 11.84
C LEU A 63 18.30 -2.24 12.51
N GLY A 64 18.18 -2.21 13.83
CA GLY A 64 17.73 -3.31 14.67
C GLY A 64 16.25 -3.19 15.04
N ASP A 65 15.95 -3.50 16.30
CA ASP A 65 14.58 -3.54 16.78
C ASP A 65 13.97 -2.14 16.99
N PHE A 66 12.65 -2.06 16.86
CA PHE A 66 11.85 -0.87 17.12
C PHE A 66 11.17 -0.95 18.49
N LYS A 67 11.17 0.16 19.23
CA LYS A 67 10.44 0.33 20.48
C LYS A 67 9.71 1.67 20.49
N ILE A 68 8.51 1.68 21.07
CA ILE A 68 7.75 2.89 21.33
C ILE A 68 7.67 3.12 22.83
N GLY A 69 7.90 4.36 23.27
CA GLY A 69 7.97 4.71 24.69
C GLY A 69 9.35 4.42 25.30
N LYS A 70 9.65 5.10 26.43
CA LYS A 70 10.81 4.77 27.28
C LYS A 70 10.50 3.58 28.20
N LYS A 71 11.55 2.98 28.78
CA LYS A 71 11.46 1.98 29.87
C LYS A 71 10.64 2.62 31.01
N ASN A 72 9.36 2.23 31.14
CA ASN A 72 8.26 2.84 31.91
C ASN A 72 7.32 3.81 31.13
N TRP A 73 6.76 3.31 30.02
CA TRP A 73 5.57 3.72 29.26
C TRP A 73 4.77 4.96 29.74
N GLY A 74 4.60 5.91 28.82
CA GLY A 74 3.74 7.09 28.96
C GLY A 74 4.18 8.23 28.03
N PRO A 75 3.26 9.05 27.52
CA PRO A 75 3.57 10.31 26.84
C PRO A 75 4.33 11.26 27.74
N TRP A 76 5.15 12.09 27.12
CA TRP A 76 6.04 13.01 27.81
C TRP A 76 6.03 14.37 27.15
N ALA A 77 6.35 15.38 27.93
CA ALA A 77 6.67 16.71 27.44
C ALA A 77 8.10 17.06 27.90
N LYS A 78 8.79 17.82 27.06
CA LYS A 78 10.03 18.47 27.43
C LYS A 78 9.72 19.86 27.97
N GLU A 79 10.14 20.12 29.20
CA GLU A 79 9.96 21.42 29.86
C GLU A 79 11.06 22.41 29.39
N ALA A 80 10.88 23.69 29.72
CA ALA A 80 11.79 24.76 29.30
C ALA A 80 13.23 24.59 29.84
N ASP A 81 13.38 23.92 30.99
CA ASP A 81 14.66 23.57 31.60
C ASP A 81 15.32 22.34 30.95
N GLY A 82 14.65 21.74 29.96
CA GLY A 82 15.10 20.53 29.26
C GLY A 82 14.78 19.23 29.98
N SER A 83 14.15 19.28 31.15
CA SER A 83 13.66 18.09 31.85
C SER A 83 12.51 17.44 31.08
N GLU A 84 12.35 16.13 31.27
CA GLU A 84 11.28 15.37 30.63
C GLU A 84 10.31 14.88 31.70
N ARG A 85 9.01 15.16 31.51
CA ARG A 85 7.96 14.75 32.43
C ARG A 85 6.87 13.98 31.71
N LYS A 86 6.31 12.97 32.37
CA LYS A 86 5.10 12.31 31.90
C LYS A 86 3.92 13.26 31.94
N ILE A 87 3.10 13.23 30.90
CA ILE A 87 1.87 14.02 30.80
C ILE A 87 0.68 13.10 30.51
N LEU A 88 -0.50 13.54 30.94
CA LEU A 88 -1.78 12.94 30.58
C LEU A 88 -2.53 13.84 29.56
N PRO A 89 -3.55 13.31 28.87
CA PRO A 89 -4.24 14.06 27.82
C PRO A 89 -4.81 15.41 28.28
N MET A 90 -5.44 15.49 29.47
CA MET A 90 -5.96 16.75 30.03
C MET A 90 -4.89 17.84 30.14
N GLU A 91 -3.70 17.48 30.59
CA GLU A 91 -2.59 18.42 30.65
C GLU A 91 -2.15 18.88 29.26
N ALA A 92 -2.12 17.98 28.28
CA ALA A 92 -1.78 18.33 26.91
C ALA A 92 -2.79 19.32 26.30
N ARG A 93 -4.08 19.14 26.59
CA ARG A 93 -5.16 20.07 26.18
C ARG A 93 -4.93 21.47 26.75
N ILE A 94 -4.79 21.58 28.09
CA ILE A 94 -4.72 22.87 28.79
C ILE A 94 -3.44 23.63 28.44
N ARG A 95 -2.32 22.93 28.29
CA ARG A 95 -1.00 23.54 28.04
C ARG A 95 -0.67 23.74 26.56
N ASN A 96 -1.60 23.49 25.64
CA ASN A 96 -1.36 23.54 24.20
C ASN A 96 -0.21 22.64 23.73
N LEU A 97 -0.04 21.47 24.37
CA LEU A 97 1.00 20.50 24.02
C LEU A 97 0.47 19.47 23.01
N THR A 98 1.39 18.79 22.34
CA THR A 98 1.06 17.58 21.58
C THR A 98 1.22 16.36 22.47
N TYR A 99 0.18 15.55 22.57
CA TYR A 99 0.21 14.30 23.34
C TYR A 99 0.91 13.22 22.51
N SER A 100 2.22 13.05 22.71
CA SER A 100 3.06 12.18 21.89
C SER A 100 3.96 11.26 22.72
N THR A 101 4.39 10.17 22.09
CA THR A 101 5.31 9.17 22.66
C THR A 101 6.58 9.08 21.80
N PRO A 102 7.76 8.91 22.41
CA PRO A 102 9.01 8.82 21.68
C PRO A 102 9.14 7.47 21.02
N MET A 103 9.79 7.44 19.86
CA MET A 103 10.08 6.24 19.11
C MET A 103 11.58 6.00 19.10
N PHE A 104 11.97 4.78 19.48
CA PHE A 104 13.34 4.34 19.52
C PHE A 104 13.59 3.24 18.52
N ILE A 105 14.77 3.27 17.94
CA ILE A 105 15.28 2.22 17.06
C ILE A 105 16.69 1.88 17.51
N GLU A 106 16.99 0.59 17.55
CA GLU A 106 18.35 0.13 17.77
C GLU A 106 19.18 0.38 16.50
N MET A 107 20.31 1.06 16.63
CA MET A 107 21.22 1.33 15.53
C MET A 107 22.61 0.79 15.87
N SER A 108 23.21 0.02 14.97
CA SER A 108 24.62 -0.35 15.04
C SER A 108 25.37 0.19 13.82
N THR A 109 26.61 0.61 14.04
CA THR A 109 27.49 1.08 12.95
C THR A 109 28.32 -0.08 12.46
N VAL A 110 28.48 -0.21 11.15
CA VAL A 110 29.32 -1.23 10.51
C VAL A 110 30.42 -0.52 9.75
N MET A 111 31.67 -0.74 10.15
CA MET A 111 32.86 -0.17 9.51
C MET A 111 33.85 -1.28 9.20
N GLY A 112 34.22 -1.43 7.92
CA GLY A 112 35.18 -2.46 7.51
C GLY A 112 34.75 -3.89 7.86
N GLY A 113 33.45 -4.16 7.95
CA GLY A 113 32.88 -5.46 8.34
C GLY A 113 32.77 -5.69 9.85
N ILE A 114 33.23 -4.76 10.68
CA ILE A 114 33.09 -4.82 12.14
C ILE A 114 31.82 -4.08 12.55
N GLU A 115 30.90 -4.76 13.24
CA GLU A 115 29.67 -4.21 13.78
C GLU A 115 29.90 -3.70 15.22
N SER A 116 29.53 -2.44 15.49
CA SER A 116 29.57 -1.86 16.84
C SER A 116 28.42 -2.37 17.70
N GLU A 117 28.50 -2.12 19.01
CA GLU A 117 27.34 -2.33 19.89
C GLU A 117 26.14 -1.50 19.43
N GLY A 118 24.94 -2.08 19.58
CA GLY A 118 23.68 -1.44 19.24
C GLY A 118 23.29 -0.38 20.27
N LEU A 119 22.98 0.82 19.79
CA LEU A 119 22.51 1.92 20.63
C LEU A 119 21.04 2.21 20.34
N TRP A 120 20.24 2.44 21.38
CA TRP A 120 18.85 2.87 21.24
C TRP A 120 18.82 4.37 20.95
N VAL A 121 18.47 4.73 19.73
CA VAL A 121 18.40 6.11 19.26
C VAL A 121 16.94 6.54 19.17
N ASN A 122 16.61 7.69 19.77
CA ASN A 122 15.32 8.33 19.54
C ASN A 122 15.32 8.92 18.13
N PHE A 123 14.39 8.50 17.27
CA PHE A 123 14.30 8.98 15.89
C PHE A 123 13.06 9.86 15.64
N GLY A 124 12.30 10.17 16.69
CA GLY A 124 11.18 11.11 16.63
C GLY A 124 10.06 10.77 17.60
N ASP A 125 9.13 11.71 17.76
CA ASP A 125 7.92 11.53 18.56
C ASP A 125 6.71 11.24 17.67
N LEU A 126 5.84 10.35 18.12
CA LEU A 126 4.59 9.98 17.44
C LEU A 126 3.39 10.47 18.26
N PRO A 127 2.46 11.27 17.68
CA PRO A 127 1.21 11.62 18.34
C PRO A 127 0.45 10.37 18.77
N LEU A 128 0.08 10.28 20.05
CA LEU A 128 -0.52 9.10 20.63
C LEU A 128 -2.04 9.17 20.58
N MET A 129 -2.68 8.21 19.92
CA MET A 129 -4.14 8.12 19.91
C MET A 129 -4.67 7.78 21.31
N LEU A 130 -5.68 8.53 21.77
CA LEU A 130 -6.33 8.29 23.06
C LEU A 130 -6.99 6.91 23.08
N ARG A 131 -6.93 6.25 24.25
CA ARG A 131 -7.38 4.87 24.48
C ARG A 131 -6.71 3.79 23.60
N SER A 132 -5.71 4.12 22.80
CA SER A 132 -4.90 3.11 22.11
C SER A 132 -4.12 2.24 23.10
N ARG A 133 -3.63 1.08 22.65
CA ARG A 133 -2.94 0.09 23.49
C ARG A 133 -1.72 0.65 24.22
N VAL A 134 -1.11 1.70 23.68
CA VAL A 134 0.08 2.36 24.23
C VAL A 134 -0.29 3.57 25.10
N CYS A 135 -1.53 4.03 25.04
CA CYS A 135 -2.03 5.11 25.88
C CYS A 135 -2.33 4.59 27.30
N PRO A 136 -1.82 5.26 28.36
CA PRO A 136 -2.13 4.90 29.75
C PRO A 136 -3.63 4.84 30.07
N LEU A 137 -4.44 5.70 29.43
CA LEU A 137 -5.90 5.73 29.63
C LEU A 137 -6.62 4.43 29.21
N SER A 138 -5.94 3.55 28.45
CA SER A 138 -6.52 2.27 28.02
C SER A 138 -6.56 1.22 29.13
N THR A 139 -5.71 1.35 30.15
CA THR A 139 -5.60 0.40 31.27
C THR A 139 -6.12 0.96 32.59
N MET A 140 -6.43 2.26 32.65
CA MET A 140 -6.97 2.91 33.84
C MET A 140 -8.43 2.50 34.08
N SER A 141 -8.75 2.28 35.35
CA SER A 141 -10.11 2.09 35.86
C SER A 141 -10.93 3.38 35.75
N ARG A 142 -12.26 3.27 35.84
CA ARG A 142 -13.16 4.44 35.84
C ARG A 142 -12.79 5.46 36.92
N ALA A 143 -12.38 5.01 38.11
CA ALA A 143 -12.00 5.89 39.21
C ALA A 143 -10.70 6.66 38.89
N GLU A 144 -9.68 5.98 38.36
CA GLU A 144 -8.41 6.59 37.96
C GLU A 144 -8.58 7.60 36.81
N LEU A 145 -9.53 7.34 35.90
CA LEU A 145 -9.87 8.28 34.83
C LEU A 145 -10.45 9.58 35.38
N VAL A 146 -11.40 9.48 36.33
CA VAL A 146 -11.95 10.67 36.99
C VAL A 146 -10.88 11.42 37.77
N GLU A 147 -10.02 10.71 38.50
CA GLU A 147 -8.91 11.32 39.27
C GLU A 147 -7.90 12.03 38.37
N SER A 148 -7.65 11.50 37.16
CA SER A 148 -6.81 12.15 36.15
C SER A 148 -7.48 13.28 35.37
N GLY A 149 -8.75 13.59 35.67
CA GLY A 149 -9.53 14.63 35.03
C GLY A 149 -10.09 14.24 33.67
N GLU A 150 -10.12 12.95 33.33
CA GLU A 150 -10.71 12.44 32.09
C GLU A 150 -12.14 11.93 32.33
N ASP A 151 -12.98 12.01 31.31
CA ASP A 151 -14.29 11.37 31.33
C ASP A 151 -14.16 9.86 31.08
N PRO A 152 -14.62 8.98 32.01
CA PRO A 152 -14.60 7.54 31.80
C PRO A 152 -15.36 7.07 30.57
N ASP A 153 -16.35 7.85 30.12
CA ASP A 153 -17.22 7.54 28.99
C ASP A 153 -16.71 8.15 27.66
N ASP A 154 -15.57 8.87 27.69
CA ASP A 154 -14.87 9.29 26.47
C ASP A 154 -14.41 8.04 25.67
N PRO A 155 -14.85 7.91 24.40
CA PRO A 155 -14.58 6.72 23.57
C PRO A 155 -13.11 6.63 23.09
N GLY A 156 -12.36 7.74 23.08
CA GLY A 156 -11.03 7.86 22.50
C GLY A 156 -11.05 7.79 20.97
N GLY A 157 -9.92 7.36 20.38
CA GLY A 157 -9.80 7.23 18.91
C GLY A 157 -9.40 8.50 18.17
N TYR A 158 -9.04 9.56 18.89
CA TYR A 158 -8.53 10.82 18.35
C TYR A 158 -7.17 11.18 18.97
N PHE A 159 -6.56 12.24 18.47
CA PHE A 159 -5.24 12.75 18.89
C PHE A 159 -5.37 14.13 19.52
N ILE A 160 -4.41 14.51 20.37
CA ILE A 160 -4.27 15.90 20.84
C ILE A 160 -2.98 16.46 20.25
N VAL A 161 -3.12 17.47 19.40
CA VAL A 161 -2.01 18.15 18.72
C VAL A 161 -2.09 19.63 19.00
N ASN A 162 -1.07 20.17 19.66
CA ASN A 162 -1.01 21.56 20.11
C ASN A 162 -2.26 21.97 20.92
N GLY A 163 -2.68 21.12 21.87
CA GLY A 163 -3.88 21.30 22.70
C GLY A 163 -5.21 21.04 22.01
N THR A 164 -5.22 20.90 20.68
CA THR A 164 -6.46 20.71 19.91
C THR A 164 -6.70 19.23 19.64
N GLU A 165 -7.93 18.78 19.85
CA GLU A 165 -8.36 17.43 19.50
C GLU A 165 -8.53 17.29 17.99
N ARG A 166 -7.93 16.23 17.42
CA ARG A 166 -7.93 15.95 15.99
C ARG A 166 -8.30 14.50 15.75
N VAL A 167 -9.34 14.29 14.94
CA VAL A 167 -9.77 12.97 14.47
C VAL A 167 -9.34 12.78 13.02
N LEU A 168 -8.94 11.56 12.66
CA LEU A 168 -8.72 11.20 11.27
C LEU A 168 -10.04 10.75 10.66
N VAL A 169 -10.55 11.48 9.68
CA VAL A 169 -11.74 11.07 8.95
C VAL A 169 -11.35 9.95 7.98
N LEU A 170 -12.13 8.85 7.98
CA LEU A 170 -11.93 7.77 7.04
C LEU A 170 -12.20 8.26 5.62
N VAL A 171 -11.30 7.94 4.70
CA VAL A 171 -11.46 8.19 3.27
C VAL A 171 -11.75 6.86 2.61
N GLU A 172 -12.78 6.86 1.76
CA GLU A 172 -13.06 5.75 0.87
C GLU A 172 -12.21 5.89 -0.38
N GLU A 173 -11.41 4.88 -0.66
CA GLU A 173 -10.60 4.79 -1.88
C GLU A 173 -10.96 3.53 -2.65
N ILE A 174 -10.92 3.65 -3.98
CA ILE A 174 -11.09 2.53 -4.89
C ILE A 174 -10.04 1.46 -4.59
N ALA A 175 -10.49 0.20 -4.49
CA ALA A 175 -9.64 -0.94 -4.16
C ALA A 175 -8.38 -1.01 -5.04
N THR A 176 -7.21 -0.98 -4.38
CA THR A 176 -5.92 -1.16 -5.05
C THR A 176 -5.67 -2.63 -5.39
N ASN A 177 -4.70 -2.88 -6.28
CA ASN A 177 -4.23 -4.21 -6.68
C ASN A 177 -5.28 -5.12 -7.35
N ARG A 178 -6.37 -4.54 -7.87
CA ARG A 178 -7.41 -5.24 -8.61
C ARG A 178 -7.63 -4.62 -10.00
N PRO A 179 -7.87 -5.43 -11.06
CA PRO A 179 -8.27 -4.91 -12.35
C PRO A 179 -9.75 -4.54 -12.35
N ILE A 180 -10.04 -3.25 -12.54
CA ILE A 180 -11.40 -2.69 -12.57
C ILE A 180 -11.77 -2.37 -14.02
N VAL A 181 -12.82 -3.01 -14.51
CA VAL A 181 -13.26 -2.92 -15.91
C VAL A 181 -14.45 -1.97 -16.02
N THR A 182 -14.35 -0.98 -16.91
CA THR A 182 -15.43 -0.01 -17.17
C THR A 182 -15.63 0.16 -18.67
N LYS A 183 -16.86 0.37 -19.12
CA LYS A 183 -17.15 0.75 -20.50
C LYS A 183 -17.00 2.27 -20.66
N VAL A 184 -16.47 2.68 -21.80
CA VAL A 184 -16.25 4.10 -22.11
C VAL A 184 -16.71 4.34 -23.54
N SER A 185 -17.58 5.32 -23.74
CA SER A 185 -18.11 5.68 -25.08
C SER A 185 -17.37 6.85 -25.74
N THR A 186 -16.27 7.30 -25.15
CA THR A 186 -15.53 8.49 -25.60
C THR A 186 -14.44 8.16 -26.62
N GLY A 187 -14.60 8.68 -27.84
CA GLY A 187 -13.59 8.60 -28.90
C GLY A 187 -13.51 7.23 -29.58
N ASN A 188 -12.30 6.64 -29.59
CA ASN A 188 -12.00 5.35 -30.22
C ASN A 188 -11.76 4.21 -29.21
N VAL A 189 -11.96 4.46 -27.92
CA VAL A 189 -11.85 3.46 -26.85
C VAL A 189 -13.27 2.99 -26.51
N THR A 190 -13.44 1.69 -26.29
CA THR A 190 -14.72 1.06 -25.96
C THR A 190 -14.76 0.57 -24.52
N GLU A 191 -13.66 -0.02 -24.05
CA GLU A 191 -13.54 -0.52 -22.69
C GLU A 191 -12.15 -0.22 -22.11
N ILE A 192 -12.11 0.00 -20.79
CA ILE A 192 -10.88 0.29 -20.05
C ILE A 192 -10.78 -0.62 -18.83
N VAL A 193 -9.59 -1.19 -18.60
CA VAL A 193 -9.19 -1.72 -17.29
C VAL A 193 -8.31 -0.70 -16.58
N ARG A 194 -8.68 -0.31 -15.37
CA ARG A 194 -7.83 0.46 -14.45
C ARG A 194 -7.25 -0.47 -13.39
N ILE A 195 -5.94 -0.39 -13.18
CA ILE A 195 -5.26 -1.09 -12.09
C ILE A 195 -4.46 -0.05 -11.31
N HIS A 196 -4.78 0.12 -10.03
CA HIS A 196 -3.96 0.89 -9.10
C HIS A 196 -3.05 -0.07 -8.35
N SER A 197 -1.84 -0.26 -8.86
CA SER A 197 -0.87 -1.17 -8.24
C SER A 197 -0.13 -0.46 -7.10
N GLU A 198 -0.43 -0.84 -5.87
CA GLU A 198 0.16 -0.31 -4.65
C GLU A 198 1.11 -1.32 -4.00
N LYS A 199 2.33 -0.87 -3.68
CA LYS A 199 3.27 -1.59 -2.82
C LYS A 199 4.01 -0.61 -1.91
N ASP A 200 4.00 -0.88 -0.60
CA ASP A 200 4.75 -0.13 0.41
C ASP A 200 4.56 1.41 0.30
N GLY A 201 3.32 1.85 0.04
CA GLY A 201 2.95 3.27 -0.12
C GLY A 201 3.21 3.87 -1.51
N TYR A 202 3.91 3.15 -2.40
CA TYR A 202 4.07 3.55 -3.78
C TYR A 202 2.92 3.03 -4.65
N ILE A 203 2.17 3.96 -5.27
CA ILE A 203 1.06 3.63 -6.18
C ILE A 203 1.48 3.91 -7.62
N GLN A 204 1.48 2.87 -8.45
CA GLN A 204 1.59 3.01 -9.90
C GLN A 204 0.26 2.66 -10.57
N ARG A 205 -0.24 3.59 -11.38
CA ARG A 205 -1.45 3.41 -12.17
C ARG A 205 -1.14 2.73 -13.50
N HIS A 206 -1.96 1.77 -13.89
CA HIS A 206 -1.94 1.11 -15.20
C HIS A 206 -3.33 1.22 -15.83
N ILE A 207 -3.36 1.52 -17.12
CA ILE A 207 -4.58 1.62 -17.91
C ILE A 207 -4.44 0.70 -19.11
N ILE A 208 -5.35 -0.25 -19.25
CA ILE A 208 -5.47 -1.11 -20.43
C ILE A 208 -6.70 -0.64 -21.21
N GLU A 209 -6.53 -0.26 -22.46
CA GLU A 209 -7.60 0.25 -23.32
C GLU A 209 -7.85 -0.73 -24.47
N ARG A 210 -9.11 -1.13 -24.68
CA ARG A 210 -9.55 -1.76 -25.93
C ARG A 210 -10.13 -0.70 -26.86
N LYS A 211 -9.64 -0.66 -28.10
CA LYS A 211 -10.13 0.23 -29.15
C LYS A 211 -11.27 -0.43 -29.93
N LYS A 212 -12.05 0.37 -30.67
CA LYS A 212 -13.13 -0.12 -31.54
C LYS A 212 -12.69 -1.17 -32.57
N ASN A 213 -11.42 -1.13 -32.98
CA ASN A 213 -10.84 -2.09 -33.91
C ASN A 213 -10.27 -3.35 -33.22
N GLY A 214 -10.57 -3.59 -31.94
CA GLY A 214 -10.11 -4.76 -31.18
C GLY A 214 -8.67 -4.67 -30.67
N ILE A 215 -7.92 -3.62 -31.01
CA ILE A 215 -6.54 -3.45 -30.53
C ILE A 215 -6.54 -3.08 -29.05
N ILE A 216 -5.74 -3.79 -28.26
CA ILE A 216 -5.58 -3.62 -26.82
C ILE A 216 -4.20 -3.05 -26.52
N THR A 217 -4.18 -1.91 -25.84
CA THR A 217 -2.95 -1.22 -25.47
C THR A 217 -2.87 -0.94 -23.98
N ILE A 218 -1.67 -0.89 -23.42
CA ILE A 218 -1.41 -0.55 -22.02
C ILE A 218 -0.62 0.76 -21.90
N SER A 219 -0.96 1.55 -20.89
CA SER A 219 -0.25 2.75 -20.47
C SER A 219 0.08 2.69 -18.98
N PHE A 220 1.31 3.03 -18.61
CA PHE A 220 1.76 3.12 -17.22
C PHE A 220 3.09 3.88 -17.15
N ALA A 221 3.38 4.52 -16.03
CA ALA A 221 4.55 5.38 -15.86
C ALA A 221 4.72 6.35 -17.06
N ASN A 222 5.80 6.21 -17.83
CA ASN A 222 6.08 6.96 -19.05
C ASN A 222 5.70 6.22 -20.35
N VAL A 223 5.21 4.97 -20.27
CA VAL A 223 4.74 4.20 -21.42
C VAL A 223 3.32 4.62 -21.76
N LYS A 224 3.10 5.02 -23.02
CA LYS A 224 1.78 5.41 -23.54
C LYS A 224 1.34 4.46 -24.64
N LYS A 225 0.15 3.87 -24.51
CA LYS A 225 -0.57 3.10 -25.55
C LYS A 225 0.30 2.05 -26.25
N MET A 226 1.06 1.28 -25.48
CA MET A 226 1.87 0.18 -26.00
C MET A 226 1.00 -1.05 -26.25
N PRO A 227 1.11 -1.75 -27.41
CA PRO A 227 0.40 -3.00 -27.63
C PRO A 227 0.68 -4.02 -26.51
N ILE A 228 -0.37 -4.61 -25.95
CA ILE A 228 -0.25 -5.48 -24.77
C ILE A 228 0.61 -6.72 -25.05
N THR A 229 0.56 -7.24 -26.27
CA THR A 229 1.31 -8.43 -26.72
C THR A 229 2.82 -8.24 -26.58
N ILE A 230 3.35 -7.04 -26.85
CA ILE A 230 4.78 -6.71 -26.67
C ILE A 230 5.18 -6.95 -25.21
N LEU A 231 4.34 -6.51 -24.28
CA LEU A 231 4.60 -6.66 -22.85
C LEU A 231 4.52 -8.12 -22.40
N LEU A 232 3.51 -8.87 -22.86
CA LEU A 232 3.35 -10.29 -22.52
C LEU A 232 4.57 -11.11 -22.98
N LYS A 233 5.05 -10.87 -24.21
CA LYS A 233 6.26 -11.49 -24.76
C LYS A 233 7.51 -11.11 -23.95
N ALA A 234 7.68 -9.82 -23.64
CA ALA A 234 8.81 -9.32 -22.83
C ALA A 234 8.84 -9.88 -21.39
N LEU A 235 7.69 -10.28 -20.85
CA LEU A 235 7.58 -10.90 -19.53
C LEU A 235 7.93 -12.40 -19.52
N GLY A 236 8.13 -13.00 -20.70
CA GLY A 236 8.53 -14.40 -20.86
C GLY A 236 7.42 -15.32 -21.35
N LEU A 237 6.26 -14.80 -21.76
CA LEU A 237 5.23 -15.60 -22.44
C LEU A 237 5.54 -15.65 -23.94
N GLU A 238 6.37 -16.61 -24.36
CA GLU A 238 6.88 -16.67 -25.74
C GLU A 238 5.92 -17.38 -26.70
N ARG A 239 5.23 -18.43 -26.25
CA ARG A 239 4.30 -19.19 -27.11
C ARG A 239 2.93 -18.52 -27.16
N ASP A 240 2.44 -18.25 -28.37
CA ASP A 240 1.13 -17.62 -28.56
C ASP A 240 0.00 -18.44 -27.94
N LYS A 241 0.07 -19.76 -28.06
CA LYS A 241 -0.88 -20.68 -27.43
C LYS A 241 -0.99 -20.46 -25.92
N ASP A 242 0.12 -20.21 -25.24
CA ASP A 242 0.12 -19.98 -23.80
C ASP A 242 -0.54 -18.64 -23.48
N ILE A 243 -0.22 -17.58 -24.24
CA ILE A 243 -0.84 -16.26 -24.06
C ILE A 243 -2.36 -16.36 -24.22
N VAL A 244 -2.84 -16.95 -25.33
CA VAL A 244 -4.26 -17.09 -25.62
C VAL A 244 -4.98 -17.86 -24.51
N THR A 245 -4.37 -18.96 -24.06
CA THR A 245 -4.92 -19.81 -23.00
C THR A 245 -4.99 -19.07 -21.66
N LEU A 246 -3.99 -18.24 -21.35
CA LEU A 246 -3.96 -17.42 -20.14
C LEU A 246 -4.96 -16.26 -20.18
N VAL A 247 -5.23 -15.71 -21.36
CA VAL A 247 -6.28 -14.71 -21.56
C VAL A 247 -7.65 -15.34 -21.28
N SER A 248 -7.95 -16.49 -21.88
CA SER A 248 -9.17 -17.22 -21.59
C SER A 248 -9.15 -18.64 -22.14
N HIS A 249 -10.01 -19.50 -21.57
CA HIS A 249 -10.33 -20.82 -22.14
C HIS A 249 -11.55 -20.78 -23.08
N TYR A 250 -12.29 -19.66 -23.14
CA TYR A 250 -13.47 -19.53 -24.00
C TYR A 250 -13.07 -19.16 -25.43
N PRO A 251 -13.43 -19.96 -26.46
CA PRO A 251 -13.03 -19.69 -27.85
C PRO A 251 -13.40 -18.28 -28.34
N GLU A 252 -14.61 -17.82 -28.05
CA GLU A 252 -15.07 -16.47 -28.44
C GLU A 252 -14.17 -15.34 -27.87
N VAL A 253 -13.62 -15.52 -26.66
CA VAL A 253 -12.71 -14.54 -26.05
C VAL A 253 -11.33 -14.62 -26.69
N GLN A 254 -10.90 -15.82 -27.10
CA GLN A 254 -9.64 -16.03 -27.79
C GLN A 254 -9.66 -15.42 -29.20
N GLU A 255 -10.78 -15.57 -29.93
CA GLU A 255 -11.00 -15.01 -31.26
C GLU A 255 -10.83 -13.48 -31.28
N GLU A 256 -11.44 -12.80 -30.31
CA GLU A 256 -11.28 -11.36 -30.10
C GLU A 256 -9.83 -10.93 -29.82
N PHE A 257 -9.02 -11.83 -29.24
CA PHE A 257 -7.62 -11.54 -28.91
C PHE A 257 -6.66 -11.77 -30.08
N TYR A 258 -6.99 -12.62 -31.06
CA TYR A 258 -6.07 -12.98 -32.15
C TYR A 258 -5.52 -11.79 -32.94
N ILE A 259 -6.32 -10.74 -33.16
CA ILE A 259 -5.86 -9.52 -33.83
C ILE A 259 -4.66 -8.86 -33.13
N ASN A 260 -4.57 -8.99 -31.80
CA ASN A 260 -3.47 -8.45 -31.00
C ASN A 260 -2.20 -9.29 -31.11
N LEU A 261 -2.33 -10.59 -31.36
CA LEU A 261 -1.18 -11.47 -31.57
C LEU A 261 -0.58 -11.26 -32.95
N TYR A 262 -1.42 -11.26 -34.00
CA TYR A 262 -0.96 -11.05 -35.37
C TYR A 262 -0.48 -9.62 -35.64
N GLY A 263 -0.88 -8.65 -34.82
CA GLY A 263 -0.43 -7.26 -34.94
C GLY A 263 1.02 -7.01 -34.51
N VAL A 264 1.73 -8.01 -33.97
CA VAL A 264 3.09 -7.87 -33.43
C VAL A 264 3.96 -9.05 -33.86
N ASP A 265 5.03 -8.76 -34.60
CA ASP A 265 6.03 -9.77 -34.99
C ASP A 265 7.15 -9.87 -33.95
N ILE A 266 6.82 -10.52 -32.81
CA ILE A 266 7.76 -10.74 -31.70
C ILE A 266 7.57 -12.17 -31.19
N SER A 267 8.65 -12.94 -31.20
CA SER A 267 8.62 -14.33 -30.73
C SER A 267 9.34 -14.50 -29.40
N LYS A 268 10.47 -13.80 -29.21
CA LYS A 268 11.35 -14.01 -28.06
C LYS A 268 11.23 -12.92 -27.01
N LYS A 269 11.54 -13.27 -25.77
CA LYS A 269 11.59 -12.31 -24.65
C LYS A 269 12.48 -11.08 -24.91
N ASN A 270 13.66 -11.29 -25.48
CA ASN A 270 14.63 -10.22 -25.73
C ASN A 270 14.14 -9.24 -26.81
N GLU A 271 13.48 -9.75 -27.85
CA GLU A 271 12.83 -8.93 -28.89
C GLU A 271 11.72 -8.07 -28.29
N GLY A 272 10.93 -8.63 -27.36
CA GLY A 272 9.93 -7.88 -26.59
C GLY A 272 10.52 -6.75 -25.76
N LEU A 273 11.64 -6.99 -25.06
CA LEU A 273 12.33 -5.97 -24.28
C LEU A 273 12.91 -4.85 -25.15
N ASP A 274 13.51 -5.18 -26.29
CA ASP A 274 13.99 -4.18 -27.25
C ASP A 274 12.83 -3.37 -27.85
N ALA A 275 11.71 -4.02 -28.17
CA ALA A 275 10.50 -3.34 -28.65
C ALA A 275 9.93 -2.36 -27.62
N ILE A 276 9.96 -2.69 -26.32
CA ILE A 276 9.62 -1.74 -25.25
C ILE A 276 10.55 -0.53 -25.30
N GLY A 277 11.87 -0.76 -25.40
CA GLY A 277 12.89 0.29 -25.48
C GLY A 277 12.71 1.23 -26.69
N LYS A 278 12.36 0.68 -27.85
CA LYS A 278 12.00 1.42 -29.06
C LYS A 278 10.71 2.24 -28.87
N HIS A 279 9.70 1.66 -28.23
CA HIS A 279 8.40 2.32 -27.97
C HIS A 279 8.54 3.56 -27.08
N ILE A 280 9.43 3.50 -26.09
CA ILE A 280 9.76 4.65 -25.21
C ILE A 280 10.79 5.62 -25.82
N LYS A 281 11.13 5.46 -27.10
CA LYS A 281 12.00 6.34 -27.90
C LYS A 281 13.41 6.54 -27.32
N ILE A 282 14.01 5.48 -26.74
CA ILE A 282 15.42 5.56 -26.30
C ILE A 282 16.35 5.45 -27.52
N PRO A 283 17.18 6.47 -27.80
CA PRO A 283 18.00 6.50 -29.02
C PRO A 283 19.05 5.38 -29.06
N GLN A 284 19.79 5.22 -27.97
CA GLN A 284 20.96 4.34 -27.89
C GLN A 284 20.57 2.92 -27.51
N GLU A 285 20.93 1.95 -28.36
CA GLU A 285 20.58 0.53 -28.23
C GLU A 285 21.05 -0.10 -26.91
N GLN A 286 22.27 0.22 -26.47
CA GLN A 286 22.84 -0.30 -25.23
C GLN A 286 21.98 0.04 -24.00
N TYR A 287 21.37 1.23 -23.98
CA TYR A 287 20.50 1.66 -22.88
C TYR A 287 19.04 1.20 -23.05
N ARG A 288 18.60 0.79 -24.25
CA ARG A 288 17.22 0.35 -24.49
C ARG A 288 16.87 -0.85 -23.62
N MET A 289 17.71 -1.88 -23.67
CA MET A 289 17.49 -3.13 -22.93
C MET A 289 17.50 -2.90 -21.42
N GLU A 290 18.50 -2.18 -20.91
CA GLU A 290 18.62 -1.87 -19.48
C GLU A 290 17.40 -1.08 -18.98
N ARG A 291 16.97 -0.06 -19.73
CA ARG A 291 15.82 0.77 -19.37
C ARG A 291 14.51 0.01 -19.46
N ALA A 292 14.33 -0.83 -20.48
CA ALA A 292 13.15 -1.69 -20.61
C ALA A 292 13.04 -2.66 -19.43
N VAL A 293 14.16 -3.30 -19.04
CA VAL A 293 14.24 -4.16 -17.86
C VAL A 293 13.87 -3.39 -16.60
N ARG A 294 14.49 -2.23 -16.38
CA ARG A 294 14.20 -1.38 -15.22
C ARG A 294 12.73 -0.95 -15.17
N LEU A 295 12.14 -0.68 -16.33
CA LEU A 295 10.75 -0.27 -16.48
C LEU A 295 9.79 -1.39 -16.07
N VAL A 296 10.01 -2.59 -16.59
CA VAL A 296 9.22 -3.79 -16.27
C VAL A 296 9.38 -4.21 -14.80
N ASP A 297 10.58 -4.12 -14.24
CA ASP A 297 10.82 -4.58 -12.88
C ASP A 297 10.30 -3.57 -11.85
N ARG A 298 10.64 -2.28 -12.00
CA ARG A 298 10.31 -1.28 -10.96
C ARG A 298 8.90 -0.71 -11.05
N TYR A 299 8.36 -0.55 -12.26
CA TYR A 299 7.11 0.20 -12.47
C TYR A 299 5.93 -0.66 -12.93
N LEU A 300 6.15 -1.78 -13.62
CA LEU A 300 5.03 -2.64 -13.99
C LEU A 300 4.57 -3.45 -12.77
N LEU A 301 3.31 -3.27 -12.37
CA LEU A 301 2.64 -4.03 -11.30
C LEU A 301 3.51 -4.28 -10.06
N PRO A 302 4.07 -3.22 -9.41
CA PRO A 302 4.96 -3.38 -8.26
C PRO A 302 4.38 -4.23 -7.12
N HIS A 303 3.05 -4.30 -6.98
CA HIS A 303 2.37 -5.12 -5.96
C HIS A 303 2.63 -6.63 -6.10
N ILE A 304 2.87 -7.13 -7.32
CA ILE A 304 3.24 -8.53 -7.57
C ILE A 304 4.69 -8.76 -7.19
N GLY A 305 5.55 -7.78 -7.46
CA GLY A 305 6.96 -7.84 -7.12
C GLY A 305 7.81 -6.96 -8.02
N GLN A 306 9.07 -6.76 -7.62
CA GLN A 306 10.03 -5.97 -8.39
C GLN A 306 11.26 -6.79 -8.79
N ASP A 307 11.27 -8.08 -8.47
CA ASP A 307 12.35 -8.98 -8.83
C ASP A 307 12.11 -9.61 -10.22
N PRO A 308 13.18 -9.95 -10.97
CA PRO A 308 13.06 -10.57 -12.28
C PRO A 308 12.27 -11.90 -12.29
N THR A 309 12.22 -12.60 -11.16
CA THR A 309 11.47 -13.85 -10.97
C THR A 309 9.96 -13.64 -11.01
N ASN A 310 9.47 -12.44 -10.65
CA ASN A 310 8.03 -12.13 -10.64
C ASN A 310 7.47 -11.79 -12.03
N ARG A 311 8.31 -11.66 -13.06
CA ARG A 311 7.88 -11.22 -14.40
C ARG A 311 6.81 -12.12 -15.00
N LEU A 312 6.94 -13.44 -14.85
CA LEU A 312 5.95 -14.38 -15.40
C LEU A 312 4.58 -14.19 -14.74
N GLU A 313 4.57 -14.00 -13.41
CA GLU A 313 3.34 -13.76 -12.64
C GLU A 313 2.66 -12.44 -13.05
N LYS A 314 3.44 -11.39 -13.30
CA LYS A 314 2.94 -10.13 -13.91
C LYS A 314 2.29 -10.39 -15.27
N GLY A 315 2.90 -11.26 -16.10
CA GLY A 315 2.36 -11.63 -17.41
C GLY A 315 1.02 -12.34 -17.30
N ILE A 316 0.90 -13.30 -16.37
CA ILE A 316 -0.34 -14.03 -16.09
C ILE A 316 -1.43 -13.08 -15.59
N PHE A 317 -1.10 -12.16 -14.68
CA PHE A 317 -2.04 -11.16 -14.18
C PHE A 317 -2.59 -10.27 -15.30
N LEU A 318 -1.72 -9.76 -16.17
CA LEU A 318 -2.11 -8.94 -17.32
C LEU A 318 -2.98 -9.71 -18.31
N ALA A 319 -2.63 -10.97 -18.61
CA ALA A 319 -3.41 -11.81 -19.50
C ALA A 319 -4.84 -12.02 -18.95
N LYS A 320 -4.97 -12.31 -17.65
CA LYS A 320 -6.29 -12.42 -16.99
C LYS A 320 -7.06 -11.10 -17.00
N ALA A 321 -6.39 -9.97 -16.79
CA ALA A 321 -7.02 -8.65 -16.87
C ALA A 321 -7.56 -8.35 -18.29
N VAL A 322 -6.80 -8.72 -19.32
CA VAL A 322 -7.24 -8.66 -20.73
C VAL A 322 -8.43 -9.59 -20.99
N GLY A 323 -8.40 -10.82 -20.48
CA GLY A 323 -9.52 -11.74 -20.59
C GLY A 323 -10.79 -11.19 -19.96
N ARG A 324 -10.67 -10.53 -18.80
CA ARG A 324 -11.78 -9.85 -18.14
C ARG A 324 -12.32 -8.69 -19.00
N LEU A 325 -11.45 -7.88 -19.58
CA LEU A 325 -11.80 -6.78 -20.49
C LEU A 325 -12.64 -7.28 -21.69
N ILE A 326 -12.16 -8.33 -22.36
CA ILE A 326 -12.85 -8.90 -23.54
C ILE A 326 -14.18 -9.54 -23.15
N ARG A 327 -14.26 -10.21 -21.99
CA ARG A 327 -15.54 -10.74 -21.50
C ARG A 327 -16.58 -9.64 -21.25
N CYS A 328 -16.15 -8.47 -20.78
CA CYS A 328 -17.03 -7.30 -20.61
C CYS A 328 -17.51 -6.77 -21.97
N HIS A 329 -16.60 -6.73 -22.95
CA HIS A 329 -16.94 -6.38 -24.33
C HIS A 329 -18.01 -7.29 -24.93
N LEU A 330 -17.85 -8.61 -24.77
CA LEU A 330 -18.81 -9.63 -25.23
C LEU A 330 -20.10 -9.69 -24.39
N GLY A 331 -20.26 -8.84 -23.37
CA GLY A 331 -21.43 -8.86 -22.49
C GLY A 331 -21.53 -10.09 -21.57
N LYS A 332 -20.43 -10.85 -21.40
CA LYS A 332 -20.38 -12.02 -20.51
C LYS A 332 -20.19 -11.67 -19.04
N ILE A 333 -19.74 -10.44 -18.77
CA ILE A 333 -19.67 -9.86 -17.43
C ILE A 333 -20.14 -8.40 -17.52
N GLU A 334 -20.68 -7.91 -16.41
CA GLU A 334 -20.97 -6.50 -16.25
C GLU A 334 -19.69 -5.70 -15.99
N GLU A 335 -19.79 -4.38 -16.15
CA GLU A 335 -18.72 -3.48 -15.70
C GLU A 335 -18.64 -3.48 -14.17
N ASP A 336 -17.45 -3.20 -13.65
CA ASP A 336 -17.26 -3.01 -12.23
C ASP A 336 -17.90 -1.68 -11.81
N ASP A 337 -18.75 -1.74 -10.79
CA ASP A 337 -19.23 -0.54 -10.09
C ASP A 337 -18.08 0.10 -9.31
N LEU A 338 -17.96 1.42 -9.46
CA LEU A 338 -16.93 2.23 -8.82
C LEU A 338 -17.43 2.89 -7.54
N ASP A 339 -18.74 2.87 -7.30
CA ASP A 339 -19.42 3.48 -6.16
C ASP A 339 -19.70 2.49 -5.01
#